data_AF-A0A7K9GFP4-F1
#
_entry.id   AF-A0A7K9GFP4-F1
#
_cell.length_a   1.000
_cell.length_b   1.000
_cell.length_c   1.000
_cell.angle_alpha   90.00
_cell.angle_beta   90.00
_cell.angle_gamma   90.00
#
_symmetry.space_group_name_H-M   'P 1'
#
loop_
_entity.id
_entity.type
_entity.pdbx_description
1 polymer ?
#
loop_
_entity_poly.entity_id
_entity_poly.type
_entity_poly.pdbx_seq_one_letter_code
_entity_poly.pdbx_strand_id
1 'polypeptide(L)'
;MEPAGIPKVPLAELLSCFEEPVSEEQAWAICFQCCRKIEQLAHSSALRSVFIKGSESIFIHADGTASFKVYHESDVGSIQQSEDKLLEYLGRAIYEALDWGIDSQLERELSDPLEKLLCLMLKLDEKATKPPVTLQDVIKACEEQLSRPSEATSHYEMTCKNLFTEYMELQELLAVIQTSKEVRLAAIPSTDLALAGFSKASPWPSVVCELQAGVSLRKAAKQPRRCASPKDRIRTPYELLLDDIQHKRYTLQKVSDWSLQTALETSALL
;
A
#
# COMPACT_ATOMS: atom_id res chain seq x y z
N MET A 1 32.39 21.58 4.69
CA MET A 1 30.92 21.65 4.75
C MET A 1 30.45 20.70 3.68
N GLU A 2 30.25 19.43 4.05
CA GLU A 2 29.69 18.41 3.15
C GLU A 2 28.35 18.96 2.60
N PRO A 3 28.07 18.85 1.30
CA PRO A 3 26.78 19.24 0.77
C PRO A 3 25.69 18.45 1.50
N ALA A 4 24.63 19.11 1.94
CA ALA A 4 23.48 18.44 2.52
C ALA A 4 23.01 17.37 1.52
N GLY A 5 23.09 16.10 1.92
CA GLY A 5 22.67 14.99 1.07
C GLY A 5 21.22 15.13 0.65
N ILE A 6 20.88 14.61 -0.52
CA ILE A 6 19.51 14.57 -1.02
C ILE A 6 18.64 13.82 0.02
N PRO A 7 17.48 14.38 0.45
CA PRO A 7 16.59 13.70 1.37
C PRO A 7 16.15 12.34 0.82
N LYS A 8 16.10 11.33 1.69
CA LYS A 8 15.76 9.96 1.32
C LYS A 8 15.05 9.24 2.46
N VAL A 9 14.21 8.28 2.11
CA VAL A 9 13.43 7.44 3.03
C VAL A 9 13.67 5.96 2.70
N PRO A 10 13.87 5.08 3.69
CA PRO A 10 13.98 3.65 3.44
C PRO A 10 12.65 3.06 2.97
N LEU A 11 12.68 2.11 2.05
CA LEU A 11 11.47 1.48 1.49
C LEU A 11 10.64 0.77 2.57
N ALA A 12 11.30 0.18 3.58
CA ALA A 12 10.61 -0.41 4.73
C ALA A 12 9.74 0.60 5.50
N GLU A 13 10.15 1.86 5.58
CA GLU A 13 9.38 2.91 6.24
C GLU A 13 8.20 3.37 5.39
N LEU A 14 8.36 3.43 4.06
CA LEU A 14 7.26 3.68 3.14
C LEU A 14 6.16 2.62 3.29
N LEU A 15 6.53 1.33 3.23
CA LEU A 15 5.61 0.21 3.41
C LEU A 15 4.88 0.27 4.76
N SER A 16 5.63 0.54 5.84
CA SER A 16 5.03 0.67 7.17
C SER A 16 4.14 1.91 7.33
N CYS A 17 4.45 3.01 6.62
CA CYS A 17 3.70 4.25 6.71
C CYS A 17 2.40 4.19 5.93
N PHE A 18 2.41 3.55 4.77
CA PHE A 18 1.21 3.38 3.94
C PHE A 18 0.36 2.18 4.36
N GLU A 19 0.93 1.23 5.10
CA GLU A 19 0.29 -0.05 5.41
C GLU A 19 -0.15 -0.82 4.15
N GLU A 20 0.55 -0.63 3.04
CA GLU A 20 0.27 -1.24 1.75
C GLU A 20 1.57 -1.74 1.09
N PRO A 21 1.53 -2.88 0.37
CA PRO A 21 2.66 -3.29 -0.45
C PRO A 21 2.86 -2.35 -1.63
N VAL A 22 4.06 -2.37 -2.23
CA VAL A 22 4.27 -1.57 -3.45
C VAL A 22 3.37 -2.06 -4.59
N SER A 23 2.97 -1.12 -5.45
CA SER A 23 2.32 -1.46 -6.72
C SER A 23 3.34 -2.06 -7.70
N GLU A 24 2.87 -2.75 -8.74
CA GLU A 24 3.77 -3.26 -9.79
C GLU A 24 4.55 -2.14 -10.47
N GLU A 25 3.89 -1.02 -10.75
CA GLU A 25 4.53 0.16 -11.36
C GLU A 25 5.65 0.72 -10.47
N GLN A 26 5.41 0.80 -9.16
CA GLN A 26 6.45 1.19 -8.20
C GLN A 26 7.59 0.16 -8.15
N ALA A 27 7.29 -1.13 -8.21
CA ALA A 27 8.30 -2.18 -8.24
C ALA A 27 9.20 -2.08 -9.49
N TRP A 28 8.62 -1.85 -10.68
CA TRP A 28 9.36 -1.58 -11.91
C TRP A 28 10.26 -0.34 -11.77
N ALA A 29 9.73 0.75 -11.21
CA ALA A 29 10.47 1.99 -11.02
C ALA A 29 11.66 1.83 -10.07
N ILE A 30 11.45 1.19 -8.92
CA ILE A 30 12.49 0.89 -7.93
C ILE A 30 13.55 -0.02 -8.54
N CYS A 31 13.14 -1.06 -9.26
CA CYS A 31 14.05 -1.97 -9.95
C CYS A 31 14.94 -1.22 -10.94
N PHE A 32 14.34 -0.44 -11.84
CA PHE A 32 15.06 0.32 -12.85
C PHE A 32 16.06 1.30 -12.22
N GLN A 33 15.62 2.10 -11.25
CA GLN A 33 16.48 3.09 -10.60
C GLN A 33 17.62 2.44 -9.80
N CYS A 34 17.37 1.33 -9.11
CA CYS A 34 18.43 0.57 -8.44
C CYS A 34 19.42 -0.04 -9.44
N CYS A 35 18.94 -0.60 -10.56
CA CYS A 35 19.82 -1.14 -11.60
C CYS A 35 20.71 -0.06 -12.24
N ARG A 36 20.14 1.12 -12.55
CA ARG A 36 20.92 2.28 -13.00
C ARG A 36 21.97 2.70 -11.97
N LYS A 37 21.64 2.61 -10.67
CA LYS A 37 22.61 2.88 -9.59
C LYS A 37 23.74 1.86 -9.52
N ILE A 38 23.43 0.56 -9.70
CA ILE A 38 24.46 -0.50 -9.78
C ILE A 38 25.38 -0.22 -10.97
N GLU A 39 24.84 0.14 -12.14
CA GLU A 39 25.62 0.46 -13.34
C GLU A 39 26.58 1.64 -13.10
N GLN A 40 26.11 2.71 -12.47
CA GLN A 40 26.95 3.85 -12.10
C GLN A 40 28.06 3.44 -11.13
N LEU A 41 27.74 2.58 -10.16
CA LEU A 41 28.71 2.13 -9.18
C LEU A 41 29.69 1.13 -9.76
N ALA A 42 29.36 0.36 -10.80
CA ALA A 42 30.26 -0.58 -11.47
C ALA A 42 31.49 0.12 -12.08
N HIS A 43 31.33 1.38 -12.48
CA HIS A 43 32.42 2.23 -12.99
C HIS A 43 33.32 2.78 -11.86
N SER A 44 32.90 2.64 -10.60
CA SER A 44 33.64 3.02 -9.41
C SER A 44 34.04 1.76 -8.64
N SER A 45 35.14 1.78 -7.87
CA SER A 45 35.49 0.60 -7.03
C SER A 45 34.53 0.37 -5.85
N ALA A 46 33.38 1.07 -5.81
CA ALA A 46 32.42 1.10 -4.72
C ALA A 46 31.44 -0.09 -4.69
N LEU A 47 31.37 -0.94 -5.72
CA LEU A 47 30.57 -2.18 -5.67
C LEU A 47 30.98 -3.11 -4.51
N ARG A 48 32.24 -2.99 -4.06
CA ARG A 48 32.82 -3.80 -2.97
C ARG A 48 32.19 -3.57 -1.60
N SER A 49 31.32 -2.58 -1.48
CA SER A 49 30.70 -2.24 -0.20
C SER A 49 29.18 -2.06 -0.28
N VAL A 50 28.58 -2.49 -1.40
CA VAL A 50 27.12 -2.49 -1.57
C VAL A 50 26.49 -3.63 -0.78
N PHE A 51 25.40 -3.33 -0.09
CA PHE A 51 24.63 -4.33 0.65
C PHE A 51 23.13 -4.11 0.48
N ILE A 52 22.46 -5.14 -0.04
CA ILE A 52 21.00 -5.19 -0.18
C ILE A 52 20.53 -6.38 0.64
N LYS A 53 19.93 -6.09 1.79
CA LYS A 53 19.24 -7.05 2.64
C LYS A 53 17.85 -6.47 2.87
N GLY A 54 16.87 -7.00 2.16
CA GLY A 54 15.47 -6.54 2.25
C GLY A 54 15.22 -5.09 1.87
N SER A 55 13.97 -4.68 2.12
CA SER A 55 13.46 -3.34 1.83
C SER A 55 14.07 -2.25 2.73
N GLU A 56 14.63 -2.59 3.90
CA GLU A 56 15.33 -1.63 4.77
C GLU A 56 16.63 -1.12 4.17
N SER A 57 17.19 -1.88 3.21
CA SER A 57 18.43 -1.52 2.54
C SER A 57 18.22 -0.65 1.31
N ILE A 58 16.98 -0.48 0.84
CA ILE A 58 16.61 0.32 -0.34
C ILE A 58 16.10 1.69 0.12
N PHE A 59 16.53 2.75 -0.55
CA PHE A 59 16.14 4.14 -0.26
C PHE A 59 15.55 4.80 -1.49
N ILE A 60 14.42 5.48 -1.31
CA ILE A 60 13.79 6.35 -2.31
C ILE A 60 14.19 7.79 -1.98
N HIS A 61 14.68 8.53 -2.98
CA HIS A 61 15.16 9.90 -2.82
C HIS A 61 14.14 10.92 -3.30
N ALA A 62 14.22 12.13 -2.76
CA ALA A 62 13.35 13.25 -3.13
C ALA A 62 13.49 13.69 -4.60
N ASP A 63 14.60 13.36 -5.24
CA ASP A 63 14.84 13.62 -6.66
C ASP A 63 14.26 12.54 -7.59
N GLY A 64 13.65 11.48 -7.04
CA GLY A 64 13.09 10.37 -7.82
C GLY A 64 14.10 9.26 -8.12
N THR A 65 15.34 9.35 -7.64
CA THR A 65 16.29 8.24 -7.73
C THR A 65 16.07 7.21 -6.62
N ALA A 66 16.58 5.99 -6.82
CA ALA A 66 16.63 4.96 -5.79
C ALA A 66 18.08 4.54 -5.55
N SER A 67 18.43 4.26 -4.30
CA SER A 67 19.74 3.74 -3.92
C SER A 67 19.63 2.63 -2.90
N PHE A 68 20.77 2.08 -2.51
CA PHE A 68 20.85 1.07 -1.46
C PHE A 68 21.97 1.40 -0.47
N LYS A 69 22.02 0.66 0.65
CA LYS A 69 23.05 0.83 1.67
C LYS A 69 24.44 0.50 1.10
N VAL A 70 25.37 1.42 1.29
CA VAL A 70 26.78 1.27 0.91
C VAL A 70 27.62 1.47 2.17
N TYR A 71 28.46 0.50 2.51
CA TYR A 71 29.41 0.58 3.61
C TYR A 71 30.71 1.26 3.15
N HIS A 72 31.51 1.78 4.07
CA HIS A 72 32.89 2.16 3.78
C HIS A 72 33.83 1.05 4.26
N GLU A 73 34.97 0.86 3.59
CA GLU A 73 35.91 -0.26 3.76
C GLU A 73 36.41 -0.48 5.21
N SER A 74 36.17 0.44 6.14
CA SER A 74 36.58 0.34 7.55
C SER A 74 35.71 -0.59 8.41
N ASP A 75 34.48 -0.90 8.02
CA ASP A 75 33.48 -1.42 8.98
C ASP A 75 33.27 -2.94 8.95
N VAL A 76 33.54 -3.63 7.84
CA VAL A 76 33.48 -5.10 7.73
C VAL A 76 34.38 -5.52 6.57
N GLY A 77 35.08 -6.66 6.69
CA GLY A 77 35.94 -7.20 5.63
C GLY A 77 35.28 -7.14 4.26
N SER A 78 35.98 -6.58 3.27
CA SER A 78 35.44 -6.27 1.93
C SER A 78 34.81 -7.50 1.28
N ILE A 79 33.48 -7.56 1.25
CA ILE A 79 32.74 -8.59 0.50
C ILE A 79 32.50 -8.02 -0.89
N GLN A 80 33.30 -8.44 -1.86
CA GLN A 80 33.07 -8.12 -3.27
C GLN A 80 31.81 -8.85 -3.75
N GLN A 81 30.72 -8.11 -3.96
CA GLN A 81 29.51 -8.64 -4.58
C GLN A 81 29.65 -8.57 -6.11
N SER A 82 29.30 -9.65 -6.81
CA SER A 82 29.12 -9.62 -8.26
C SER A 82 27.80 -8.91 -8.62
N GLU A 83 27.71 -8.32 -9.81
CA GLU A 83 26.46 -7.72 -10.32
C GLU A 83 25.30 -8.73 -10.26
N ASP A 84 25.55 -9.96 -10.70
CA ASP A 84 24.60 -11.07 -10.65
C ASP A 84 24.07 -11.36 -9.22
N LYS A 85 24.91 -11.22 -8.19
CA LYS A 85 24.46 -11.41 -6.81
C LYS A 85 23.67 -10.20 -6.28
N LEU A 86 24.05 -8.99 -6.69
CA LEU A 86 23.29 -7.77 -6.37
C LEU A 86 21.90 -7.79 -7.00
N LEU A 87 21.77 -8.27 -8.24
CA LEU A 87 20.48 -8.45 -8.90
C LEU A 87 19.60 -9.46 -8.14
N GLU A 88 20.17 -10.56 -7.68
CA GLU A 88 19.44 -11.55 -6.88
C GLU A 88 18.93 -10.96 -5.56
N TYR A 89 19.76 -10.17 -4.86
CA TYR A 89 19.33 -9.49 -3.64
C TYR A 89 18.29 -8.40 -3.89
N LEU A 90 18.43 -7.64 -4.98
CA LEU A 90 17.46 -6.64 -5.38
C LEU A 90 16.11 -7.28 -5.72
N GLY A 91 16.12 -8.37 -6.50
CA GLY A 91 14.91 -9.11 -6.86
C GLY A 91 14.19 -9.64 -5.63
N ARG A 92 14.94 -10.15 -4.64
CA ARG A 92 14.38 -10.58 -3.35
C ARG A 92 13.72 -9.42 -2.60
N ALA A 93 14.43 -8.29 -2.46
CA ALA A 93 13.90 -7.13 -1.75
C ALA A 93 12.66 -6.52 -2.43
N ILE A 94 12.59 -6.56 -3.76
CA ILE A 94 11.40 -6.12 -4.51
C ILE A 94 10.23 -7.08 -4.29
N TYR A 95 10.46 -8.40 -4.37
CA TYR A 95 9.41 -9.38 -4.09
C TYR A 95 8.90 -9.26 -2.66
N GLU A 96 9.79 -9.10 -1.67
CA GLU A 96 9.40 -8.85 -0.27
C GLU A 96 8.56 -7.56 -0.11
N ALA A 97 8.82 -6.52 -0.90
CA ALA A 97 8.02 -5.29 -0.89
C ALA A 97 6.66 -5.47 -1.59
N LEU A 98 6.58 -6.29 -2.64
CA LEU A 98 5.34 -6.65 -3.32
C LEU A 98 4.46 -7.56 -2.46
N ASP A 99 5.06 -8.44 -1.68
CA ASP A 99 4.39 -9.41 -0.81
C ASP A 99 4.18 -8.87 0.63
N TRP A 100 4.43 -7.58 0.85
CA TRP A 100 4.30 -6.96 2.16
C TRP A 100 2.86 -7.05 2.68
N GLY A 101 2.71 -7.54 3.92
CA GLY A 101 1.41 -7.64 4.58
C GLY A 101 0.54 -8.83 4.14
N ILE A 102 1.04 -9.71 3.27
CA ILE A 102 0.35 -10.92 2.82
C ILE A 102 0.66 -12.09 3.78
N ASP A 103 -0.35 -12.91 4.07
CA ASP A 103 -0.17 -14.11 4.90
C ASP A 103 0.59 -15.20 4.12
N SER A 104 1.44 -15.97 4.81
CA SER A 104 2.23 -17.07 4.24
C SER A 104 1.48 -18.12 3.41
N GLN A 105 0.15 -18.23 3.56
CA GLN A 105 -0.70 -19.15 2.80
C GLN A 105 -1.29 -18.53 1.52
N LEU A 106 -1.11 -17.23 1.33
CA LEU A 106 -1.58 -16.48 0.18
C LEU A 106 -0.36 -16.00 -0.60
N GLU A 107 -0.46 -16.03 -1.92
CA GLU A 107 0.58 -15.49 -2.80
C GLU A 107 -0.03 -14.36 -3.62
N ARG A 108 0.74 -13.30 -3.82
CA ARG A 108 0.33 -12.20 -4.69
C ARG A 108 0.32 -12.66 -6.15
N GLU A 109 -0.82 -12.50 -6.82
CA GLU A 109 -0.89 -12.62 -8.28
C GLU A 109 -0.18 -11.41 -8.91
N LEU A 110 0.88 -11.67 -9.67
CA LEU A 110 1.65 -10.67 -10.42
C LEU A 110 1.31 -10.76 -11.91
N SER A 111 1.50 -9.67 -12.64
CA SER A 111 1.43 -9.72 -14.10
C SER A 111 2.55 -10.60 -14.68
N ASP A 112 2.25 -11.34 -15.76
CA ASP A 112 3.22 -12.20 -16.46
C ASP A 112 4.58 -11.52 -16.72
N PRO A 113 4.66 -10.23 -17.15
CA PRO A 113 5.96 -9.58 -17.39
C PRO A 113 6.79 -9.41 -16.12
N LEU A 114 6.14 -9.02 -15.00
CA LEU A 114 6.83 -8.77 -13.74
C LEU A 114 7.27 -10.07 -13.08
N GLU A 115 6.40 -11.09 -13.10
CA GLU A 115 6.74 -12.43 -12.62
C GLU A 115 7.96 -12.99 -13.38
N LYS A 116 7.99 -12.85 -14.72
CA LYS A 116 9.14 -13.26 -15.54
C LYS A 116 10.42 -12.50 -15.16
N LEU A 117 10.34 -11.19 -14.94
CA LEU A 117 11.50 -10.41 -14.50
C LEU A 117 12.03 -10.92 -13.15
N LEU A 118 11.15 -11.10 -12.17
CA LEU A 118 11.54 -11.56 -10.84
C LEU A 118 12.10 -12.98 -10.87
N CYS A 119 11.52 -13.89 -11.67
CA CYS A 119 12.07 -15.23 -11.89
C CYS A 119 13.48 -15.19 -12.47
N LEU A 120 13.75 -14.27 -13.40
CA LEU A 120 15.08 -14.06 -13.98
C LEU A 120 16.07 -13.55 -12.92
N MET A 121 15.71 -12.53 -12.15
CA MET A 121 16.56 -11.96 -11.10
C MET A 121 16.84 -12.96 -9.97
N LEU A 122 15.84 -13.77 -9.60
CA LEU A 122 15.91 -14.76 -8.52
C LEU A 122 16.46 -16.12 -8.97
N LYS A 123 16.78 -16.29 -10.26
CA LYS A 123 17.33 -17.54 -10.84
C LYS A 123 16.41 -18.74 -10.64
N LEU A 124 15.10 -18.51 -10.72
CA LEU A 124 14.08 -19.55 -10.58
C LEU A 124 13.77 -20.28 -11.89
N ASP A 125 14.36 -19.84 -13.03
CA ASP A 125 14.20 -20.55 -14.31
C ASP A 125 14.98 -21.88 -14.29
N GLU A 126 14.26 -23.00 -14.16
CA GLU A 126 14.82 -24.36 -14.18
C GLU A 126 15.48 -24.75 -15.52
N LYS A 127 15.30 -23.96 -16.59
CA LYS A 127 15.94 -24.21 -17.88
C LYS A 127 17.39 -23.72 -17.87
N ALA A 128 18.26 -24.56 -17.29
CA ALA A 128 19.71 -24.42 -17.11
C ALA A 128 20.57 -24.20 -18.38
N THR A 129 19.98 -23.81 -19.51
CA THR A 129 20.67 -23.58 -20.79
C THR A 129 20.72 -22.12 -21.23
N LYS A 130 20.10 -21.19 -20.48
CA LYS A 130 20.16 -19.75 -20.78
C LYS A 130 21.41 -19.10 -20.18
N PRO A 131 21.99 -18.09 -20.86
CA PRO A 131 23.11 -17.33 -20.31
C PRO A 131 22.71 -16.66 -18.99
N PRO A 132 23.69 -16.36 -18.10
CA PRO A 132 23.42 -15.64 -16.86
C PRO A 132 22.79 -14.28 -17.16
N VAL A 133 21.76 -13.93 -16.39
CA VAL A 133 21.06 -12.65 -16.52
C VAL A 133 22.02 -11.52 -16.20
N THR A 134 22.15 -10.56 -17.12
CA THR A 134 23.00 -9.40 -16.93
C THR A 134 22.21 -8.20 -16.41
N LEU A 135 22.91 -7.23 -15.82
CA LEU A 135 22.31 -5.95 -15.41
C LEU A 135 21.62 -5.24 -16.58
N GLN A 136 22.17 -5.34 -17.78
CA GLN A 136 21.61 -4.75 -18.99
C GLN A 136 20.32 -5.44 -19.42
N ASP A 137 20.20 -6.76 -19.22
CA ASP A 137 18.97 -7.49 -19.54
C ASP A 137 17.81 -7.03 -18.63
N VAL A 138 18.09 -6.79 -17.35
CA VAL A 138 17.10 -6.28 -16.39
C VAL A 138 16.67 -4.85 -16.75
N ILE A 139 17.64 -3.96 -17.03
CA ILE A 139 17.33 -2.58 -17.46
C ILE A 139 16.47 -2.59 -18.73
N LYS A 140 16.86 -3.39 -19.73
CA LYS A 140 16.13 -3.52 -20.98
C LYS A 140 14.70 -4.04 -20.77
N ALA A 141 14.52 -5.05 -19.90
CA ALA A 141 13.19 -5.55 -19.57
C ALA A 141 12.30 -4.46 -18.95
N CYS A 142 12.85 -3.63 -18.05
CA CYS A 142 12.14 -2.48 -17.50
C CYS A 142 11.80 -1.43 -18.58
N GLU A 143 12.67 -1.19 -19.56
CA GLU A 143 12.39 -0.24 -20.66
C GLU A 143 11.30 -0.76 -21.60
N GLU A 144 11.33 -2.06 -21.92
CA GLU A 144 10.36 -2.72 -22.80
C GLU A 144 8.97 -2.86 -22.18
N GLN A 145 8.84 -2.75 -20.85
CA GLN A 145 7.56 -2.70 -20.14
C GLN A 145 6.73 -1.46 -20.54
N LEU A 146 7.39 -0.37 -20.95
CA LEU A 146 6.73 0.86 -21.36
C LEU A 146 6.43 0.88 -22.85
N SER A 147 5.37 1.59 -23.24
CA SER A 147 5.04 1.81 -24.66
C SER A 147 6.17 2.51 -25.41
N ARG A 148 6.96 3.34 -24.71
CA ARG A 148 8.10 4.09 -25.25
C ARG A 148 9.33 3.86 -24.36
N PRO A 149 10.22 2.93 -24.73
CA PRO A 149 11.45 2.63 -23.97
C PRO A 149 12.31 3.87 -23.66
N SER A 150 12.37 4.85 -24.57
CA SER A 150 13.13 6.09 -24.39
C SER A 150 12.67 6.96 -23.21
N GLU A 151 11.44 6.77 -22.74
CA GLU A 151 10.86 7.56 -21.64
C GLU A 151 11.09 6.89 -20.27
N ALA A 152 11.64 5.68 -20.23
CA ALA A 152 11.79 4.88 -19.01
C ALA A 152 12.49 5.62 -17.87
N THR A 153 13.58 6.33 -18.16
CA THR A 153 14.29 7.10 -17.14
C THR A 153 13.39 8.16 -16.51
N SER A 154 12.72 8.97 -17.33
CA SER A 154 11.85 10.04 -16.83
C SER A 154 10.60 9.48 -16.15
N HIS A 155 10.05 8.37 -16.65
CA HIS A 155 8.86 7.72 -16.10
C HIS A 155 9.13 7.18 -14.70
N TYR A 156 10.15 6.34 -14.57
CA TYR A 156 10.49 5.70 -13.30
C TYR A 156 11.04 6.69 -12.27
N GLU A 157 11.74 7.75 -12.69
CA GLU A 157 12.08 8.88 -11.82
C GLU A 157 10.83 9.56 -11.27
N MET A 158 9.85 9.87 -12.12
CA MET A 158 8.59 10.48 -11.68
C MET A 158 7.81 9.56 -10.73
N THR A 159 7.73 8.25 -11.02
CA THR A 159 7.05 7.27 -10.16
C THR A 159 7.66 7.23 -8.75
N CYS A 160 9.00 7.14 -8.65
CA CYS A 160 9.70 7.17 -7.37
C CYS A 160 9.55 8.52 -6.65
N LYS A 161 9.57 9.63 -7.40
CA LYS A 161 9.41 10.98 -6.85
C LYS A 161 8.00 11.21 -6.29
N ASN A 162 6.97 10.71 -6.98
CA ASN A 162 5.60 10.75 -6.51
C ASN A 162 5.47 9.94 -5.22
N LEU A 163 6.00 8.71 -5.18
CA LEU A 163 6.02 7.88 -3.98
C LEU A 163 6.67 8.59 -2.78
N PHE A 164 7.80 9.26 -3.00
CA PHE A 164 8.46 10.06 -1.96
C PHE A 164 7.59 11.24 -1.50
N THR A 165 6.97 11.95 -2.45
CA THR A 165 6.13 13.13 -2.17
C THR A 165 4.89 12.73 -1.38
N GLU A 166 4.20 11.67 -1.78
CA GLU A 166 3.03 11.11 -1.09
C GLU A 166 3.37 10.74 0.36
N TYR A 167 4.55 10.16 0.59
CA TYR A 167 5.00 9.86 1.94
C TYR A 167 5.25 11.12 2.76
N MET A 168 5.90 12.14 2.19
CA MET A 168 6.13 13.40 2.89
C MET A 168 4.82 14.12 3.23
N GLU A 169 3.85 14.11 2.31
CA GLU A 169 2.51 14.65 2.54
C GLU A 169 1.81 13.92 3.68
N LEU A 170 1.87 12.58 3.69
CA LEU A 170 1.31 11.78 4.78
C LEU A 170 2.00 12.06 6.13
N GLN A 171 3.33 12.19 6.15
CA GLN A 171 4.07 12.55 7.36
C GLN A 171 3.67 13.93 7.90
N GLU A 172 3.46 14.92 7.03
CA GLU A 172 2.98 16.24 7.41
C GLU A 172 1.57 16.14 8.04
N LEU A 173 0.66 15.41 7.41
CA LEU A 173 -0.69 15.19 7.93
C LEU A 173 -0.67 14.49 9.29
N LEU A 174 0.16 13.46 9.45
CA LEU A 174 0.31 12.74 10.71
C LEU A 174 0.88 13.65 11.81
N ALA A 175 1.86 14.49 11.51
CA ALA A 175 2.40 15.46 12.46
C ALA A 175 1.34 16.48 12.91
N VAL A 176 0.51 16.98 11.99
CA VAL A 176 -0.61 17.87 12.32
C VAL A 176 -1.63 17.18 13.24
N ILE A 177 -1.97 15.92 12.97
CA ILE A 177 -2.90 15.15 13.80
C ILE A 177 -2.33 14.90 15.20
N GLN A 178 -1.06 14.51 15.30
CA GLN A 178 -0.38 14.25 16.57
C GLN A 178 -0.28 15.51 17.43
N THR A 179 0.19 16.62 16.85
CA THR A 179 0.29 17.91 17.56
C THR A 179 -1.09 18.43 18.00
N SER A 180 -2.12 18.30 17.16
CA SER A 180 -3.49 18.65 17.53
C SER A 180 -4.02 17.81 18.71
N LYS A 181 -3.73 16.50 18.70
CA LYS A 181 -4.10 15.58 19.79
C LYS A 181 -3.38 15.92 21.10
N GLU A 182 -2.09 16.24 21.03
CA GLU A 182 -1.28 16.64 22.20
C GLU A 182 -1.76 17.96 22.80
N VAL A 183 -2.03 18.98 21.97
CA VAL A 183 -2.63 20.24 22.42
C VAL A 183 -3.97 19.99 23.10
N ARG A 184 -4.79 19.09 22.56
CA ARG A 184 -6.08 18.73 23.17
C ARG A 184 -5.92 17.99 24.50
N LEU A 185 -4.93 17.11 24.64
CA LEU A 185 -4.65 16.39 25.88
C LEU A 185 -4.04 17.30 26.95
N ALA A 186 -3.13 18.20 26.58
CA ALA A 186 -2.52 19.17 27.49
C ALA A 186 -3.51 20.25 27.97
N ALA A 187 -4.54 20.56 27.19
CA ALA A 187 -5.61 21.47 27.57
C ALA A 187 -6.66 20.86 28.52
N ILE A 188 -6.61 19.54 28.78
CA ILE A 188 -7.49 18.87 29.75
C ILE A 188 -6.73 18.76 31.07
N PRO A 189 -7.13 19.46 32.15
CA PRO A 189 -6.49 19.31 33.45
C PRO A 189 -6.73 17.88 33.96
N SER A 190 -5.67 17.22 34.41
CA SER A 190 -5.65 15.88 34.97
C SER A 190 -6.63 15.70 36.13
N THR A 191 -7.90 15.48 35.83
CA THR A 191 -8.94 15.05 36.76
C THR A 191 -10.01 14.30 35.99
N ASP A 192 -10.09 13.01 36.30
CA ASP A 192 -11.10 12.01 35.96
C ASP A 192 -11.40 11.67 34.49
N LEU A 193 -10.90 10.48 34.12
CA LEU A 193 -11.44 9.56 33.12
C LEU A 193 -12.90 9.22 33.45
N ALA A 194 -13.83 10.09 33.09
CA ALA A 194 -15.24 9.77 33.03
C ALA A 194 -15.83 10.38 31.76
N LEU A 195 -15.87 9.59 30.68
CA LEU A 195 -16.89 9.52 29.61
C LEU A 195 -17.73 10.80 29.27
N ALA A 196 -17.14 11.99 29.37
CA ALA A 196 -17.79 13.29 29.21
C ALA A 196 -17.06 14.08 28.12
N GLY A 197 -16.81 13.43 26.99
CA GLY A 197 -16.07 14.00 25.85
C GLY A 197 -16.95 14.46 24.68
N PHE A 198 -18.27 14.34 24.76
CA PHE A 198 -19.15 15.10 23.87
C PHE A 198 -19.30 16.49 24.48
N SER A 199 -18.47 17.42 24.01
CA SER A 199 -18.48 18.82 24.42
C SER A 199 -19.92 19.35 24.46
N LYS A 200 -20.30 19.93 25.61
CA LYS A 200 -21.57 20.63 25.86
C LYS A 200 -21.80 21.85 24.95
N ALA A 201 -20.88 22.12 24.03
CA ALA A 201 -20.98 23.15 22.99
C ALA A 201 -21.01 22.58 21.56
N SER A 202 -21.03 21.25 21.39
CA SER A 202 -21.31 20.68 20.07
C SER A 202 -22.80 20.89 19.76
N PRO A 203 -23.17 21.37 18.55
CA PRO A 203 -24.58 21.49 18.17
C PRO A 203 -25.21 20.12 17.89
N TRP A 204 -24.40 19.06 17.85
CA TRP A 204 -24.80 17.69 17.50
C TRP A 204 -25.94 17.13 18.35
N PRO A 205 -26.00 17.28 19.69
CA PRO A 205 -27.14 16.81 20.46
C PRO A 205 -28.44 17.51 20.07
N SER A 206 -28.40 18.83 19.81
CA SER A 206 -29.57 19.59 19.34
C SER A 206 -29.98 19.20 17.93
N VAL A 207 -29.01 19.04 17.02
CA VAL A 207 -29.27 18.61 15.64
C VAL A 207 -29.85 17.19 15.60
N VAL A 208 -29.32 16.27 16.40
CA VAL A 208 -29.85 14.90 16.51
C VAL A 208 -31.26 14.91 17.11
N CYS A 209 -31.53 15.73 18.12
CA CYS A 209 -32.88 15.89 18.67
C CYS A 209 -33.86 16.50 17.64
N GLU A 210 -33.45 17.51 16.87
CA GLU A 210 -34.28 18.09 15.79
C GLU A 210 -34.57 17.08 14.67
N LEU A 211 -33.58 16.27 14.30
CA LEU A 211 -33.76 15.22 13.30
C LEU A 211 -34.66 14.09 13.81
N GLN A 212 -34.52 13.70 15.08
CA GLN A 212 -35.38 12.71 15.75
C GLN A 212 -36.81 13.21 15.96
N ALA A 213 -36.99 14.52 16.20
CA ALA A 213 -38.29 15.17 16.24
C ALA A 213 -38.98 15.22 14.86
N GLY A 214 -38.21 14.95 13.80
CA GLY A 214 -38.68 14.92 12.41
C GLY A 214 -38.85 16.33 11.86
N VAL A 215 -38.11 16.65 10.80
CA VAL A 215 -38.38 17.85 10.00
C VAL A 215 -39.69 17.66 9.25
N SER A 216 -40.74 18.33 9.70
CA SER A 216 -42.00 18.42 8.98
C SER A 216 -41.78 19.19 7.69
N LEU A 217 -41.46 18.47 6.60
CA LEU A 217 -41.52 19.02 5.24
C LEU A 217 -42.90 19.65 5.06
N ARG A 218 -42.94 20.92 4.62
CA ARG A 218 -44.22 21.62 4.37
C ARG A 218 -45.09 20.71 3.53
N LYS A 219 -46.21 20.25 4.09
CA LYS A 219 -47.23 19.51 3.33
C LYS A 219 -47.59 20.38 2.14
N ALA A 220 -47.21 19.93 0.94
CA ALA A 220 -47.68 20.53 -0.29
C ALA A 220 -49.21 20.58 -0.19
N ALA A 221 -49.75 21.80 -0.12
CA ALA A 221 -51.18 22.02 -0.11
C ALA A 221 -51.75 21.28 -1.32
N LYS A 222 -52.81 20.50 -1.08
CA LYS A 222 -53.53 19.75 -2.11
C LYS A 222 -53.90 20.68 -3.27
N GLN A 223 -53.12 20.66 -4.35
CA GLN A 223 -53.59 21.07 -5.66
C GLN A 223 -54.56 19.99 -6.17
N PRO A 224 -55.76 20.33 -6.66
CA PRO A 224 -56.68 19.35 -7.21
C PRO A 224 -56.10 18.73 -8.49
N ARG A 225 -56.15 17.40 -8.51
CA ARG A 225 -55.92 16.46 -9.61
C ARG A 225 -55.85 17.09 -11.02
N ARG A 226 -54.72 16.86 -11.70
CA ARG A 226 -54.73 16.44 -13.11
C ARG A 226 -54.03 15.09 -13.21
N CYS A 227 -54.70 14.16 -13.88
CA CYS A 227 -54.34 12.76 -14.02
C CYS A 227 -52.95 12.59 -14.66
N ALA A 228 -52.09 11.82 -13.99
CA ALA A 228 -50.96 11.12 -14.60
C ALA A 228 -51.01 9.68 -14.11
N SER A 229 -50.94 8.74 -15.07
CA SER A 229 -51.15 7.30 -14.91
C SER A 229 -50.24 6.63 -13.87
N PRO A 230 -50.66 5.51 -13.26
CA PRO A 230 -49.84 4.75 -12.33
C PRO A 230 -48.70 4.06 -13.10
N LYS A 231 -47.51 4.65 -13.07
CA LYS A 231 -46.28 3.99 -13.50
C LYS A 231 -45.24 4.14 -12.40
N ASP A 232 -44.98 3.02 -11.75
CA ASP A 232 -43.71 2.59 -11.19
C ASP A 232 -42.89 3.70 -10.54
N ARG A 233 -43.22 4.00 -9.28
CA ARG A 233 -42.19 4.47 -8.35
C ARG A 233 -41.13 3.39 -8.32
N ILE A 234 -40.01 3.62 -8.99
CA ILE A 234 -38.82 2.78 -8.88
C ILE A 234 -38.41 2.87 -7.41
N ARG A 235 -38.69 1.80 -6.67
CA ARG A 235 -38.25 1.67 -5.28
C ARG A 235 -36.73 1.55 -5.26
N THR A 236 -36.11 2.19 -4.28
CA THR A 236 -34.68 2.02 -4.05
C THR A 236 -34.37 0.57 -3.62
N PRO A 237 -33.16 0.05 -3.85
CA PRO A 237 -32.77 -1.30 -3.40
C PRO A 237 -33.03 -1.53 -1.90
N TYR A 238 -32.85 -0.50 -1.07
CA TYR A 238 -33.15 -0.53 0.36
C TYR A 238 -34.66 -0.68 0.65
N GLU A 239 -35.51 0.06 -0.05
CA GLU A 239 -36.97 -0.04 0.11
C GLU A 239 -37.51 -1.38 -0.38
N LEU A 240 -36.92 -1.96 -1.43
CA LEU A 240 -37.23 -3.30 -1.90
C LEU A 240 -36.85 -4.34 -0.84
N LEU A 241 -35.65 -4.24 -0.27
CA LEU A 241 -35.19 -5.13 0.79
C LEU A 241 -36.07 -5.04 2.05
N LEU A 242 -36.43 -3.82 2.47
CA LEU A 242 -37.36 -3.62 3.58
C LEU A 242 -38.73 -4.24 3.32
N ASP A 243 -39.26 -4.06 2.11
CA ASP A 243 -40.54 -4.65 1.71
C ASP A 243 -40.46 -6.18 1.69
N ASP A 244 -39.34 -6.76 1.24
CA ASP A 244 -39.11 -8.21 1.28
C ASP A 244 -38.97 -8.76 2.70
N ILE A 245 -38.30 -8.03 3.60
CA ILE A 245 -38.21 -8.40 5.02
C ILE A 245 -39.59 -8.34 5.69
N GLN A 246 -40.33 -7.25 5.49
CA GLN A 246 -41.66 -7.05 6.07
C GLN A 246 -42.67 -8.10 5.62
N HIS A 247 -42.63 -8.45 4.33
CA HIS A 247 -43.53 -9.46 3.75
C HIS A 247 -42.94 -10.88 3.76
N LYS A 248 -41.79 -11.08 4.42
CA LYS A 248 -41.09 -12.38 4.51
C LYS A 248 -40.84 -13.06 3.16
N ARG A 249 -40.57 -12.26 2.11
CA ARG A 249 -40.23 -12.74 0.76
C ARG A 249 -38.74 -13.05 0.63
N TYR A 250 -38.20 -13.78 1.60
CA TYR A 250 -36.81 -14.20 1.60
C TYR A 250 -36.73 -15.71 1.85
N THR A 251 -35.74 -16.36 1.24
CA THR A 251 -35.40 -17.75 1.54
C THR A 251 -34.08 -17.74 2.31
N LEU A 252 -34.13 -17.96 3.62
CA LEU A 252 -32.91 -18.10 4.40
C LEU A 252 -32.27 -19.44 4.06
N GLN A 253 -31.05 -19.40 3.54
CA GLN A 253 -30.24 -20.61 3.52
C GLN A 253 -29.79 -20.89 4.94
N LYS A 254 -29.98 -22.13 5.39
CA LYS A 254 -29.46 -22.59 6.66
C LYS A 254 -27.94 -22.58 6.52
N VAL A 255 -27.28 -21.64 7.20
CA VAL A 255 -25.83 -21.70 7.38
C VAL A 255 -25.57 -22.94 8.23
N SER A 256 -24.94 -23.96 7.65
CA SER A 256 -24.41 -25.08 8.42
C SER A 256 -23.40 -24.48 9.41
N ASP A 257 -23.62 -24.69 10.70
CA ASP A 257 -22.64 -24.37 11.74
C ASP A 257 -21.40 -25.26 11.54
N TRP A 258 -20.53 -24.91 10.59
CA TRP A 258 -19.20 -25.51 10.50
C TRP A 258 -18.41 -25.27 11.80
N SER A 259 -18.78 -24.22 12.54
CA SER A 259 -18.26 -23.86 13.86
C SER A 259 -18.72 -24.77 15.01
N LEU A 260 -19.63 -25.73 14.79
CA LEU A 260 -20.03 -26.71 15.82
C LEU A 260 -19.59 -28.15 15.51
N GLN A 261 -19.11 -28.47 14.29
CA GLN A 261 -18.59 -29.80 13.97
C GLN A 261 -17.15 -30.02 14.48
N THR A 262 -16.31 -28.98 14.48
CA THR A 262 -14.93 -29.07 15.01
C THR A 262 -14.86 -29.20 16.54
N ALA A 263 -15.94 -28.88 17.26
CA ALA A 263 -15.98 -28.94 18.72
C ALA A 263 -16.46 -30.30 19.28
N LEU A 264 -17.00 -31.21 18.45
CA LEU A 264 -17.45 -32.54 18.88
C LEU A 264 -16.43 -33.64 18.60
N GLU A 265 -15.59 -33.50 17.56
CA GLU A 265 -14.54 -34.49 17.22
C GLU A 265 -13.34 -34.47 18.18
N THR A 266 -13.13 -33.39 18.94
CA THR A 266 -12.09 -33.31 19.98
C THR A 266 -12.49 -33.91 21.33
N SER A 267 -13.76 -34.32 21.50
CA SER A 267 -14.24 -34.99 22.72
C SER A 267 -14.29 -36.52 22.64
N ALA A 268 -13.93 -37.11 21.49
CA ALA A 268 -13.94 -38.57 21.26
C ALA A 268 -12.52 -39.20 21.19
N LEU A 269 -11.47 -38.46 21.55
CA LEU A 269 -10.07 -38.95 21.61
C LEU A 269 -9.41 -38.74 22.99
N LEU A 270 -10.20 -38.74 24.07
CA LEU A 270 -9.76 -39.01 25.44
C LEU A 270 -10.62 -40.13 26.02
#